data_AF-A0A8K0JIN5-F1
#
_entry.id   AF-A0A8K0JIN5-F1
#
_cell.length_a   1.000
_cell.length_b   1.000
_cell.length_c   1.000
_cell.angle_alpha   90.00
_cell.angle_beta   90.00
_cell.angle_gamma   90.00
#
_symmetry.space_group_name_H-M   'P 1'
#
loop_
_entity.id
_entity.type
_entity.pdbx_description
1 polymer ?
#
loop_
_entity_poly.entity_id
_entity_poly.type
_entity_poly.pdbx_seq_one_letter_code
_entity_poly.pdbx_strand_id
1 'polypeptide(L)'
;MPVRGLEPLLAERRLIQQAPLSALAETRIGIDVSQYLRQILTSESTREPLIAATGGLPIALTAHIEADLRTLDKFRIKPVFVFNGLPLYRRNPPRQAQEVISGREAAQRNHAWALYEQGHAEEAAKVLTEGQRHGNWVVPIEVTRLILRMFRHRMVEYIVAPYMQWGQLSYLLNHPKGYVHSVFSSLEMLAFPTQRVITSIDFANATFRFVDRGRAIADIGLIPDQFIDFIILCGTELLPTFPPLADNFFNRSLIDMLRHFKSGAGVIAGHSEHPAVRASGYLEGFLRTRAAIKYSLVLTAEEGTCLPLPLVIPPTQQAHAITASEVPADIHEIFSGRLPDELYFHISKGLISPQLVGWLTSGIIHELPPLDNGESIEYRKYIENVITEGATAPRCTALSLLTSCLNQAWQQKRIVSSRLHRVVRRKD
;
A
#
# COMPACT_ATOMS: atom_id res chain seq x y z
N MET A 1 -3.32 6.08 1.42
CA MET A 1 -4.47 6.90 1.85
C MET A 1 -5.71 6.15 1.40
N PRO A 2 -6.76 6.01 2.22
CA PRO A 2 -7.98 5.38 1.76
C PRO A 2 -8.56 6.16 0.57
N VAL A 3 -9.34 5.47 -0.28
CA VAL A 3 -10.04 6.09 -1.42
C VAL A 3 -10.88 7.27 -0.93
N ARG A 4 -10.46 8.51 -1.27
CA ARG A 4 -11.00 9.72 -0.65
C ARG A 4 -12.51 9.82 -0.88
N GLY A 5 -13.25 10.02 0.22
CA GLY A 5 -14.69 10.24 0.21
C GLY A 5 -15.54 9.03 -0.21
N LEU A 6 -14.95 7.88 -0.55
CA LEU A 6 -15.71 6.68 -0.92
C LEU A 6 -16.39 6.05 0.31
N GLU A 7 -15.70 5.91 1.44
CA GLU A 7 -16.30 5.32 2.63
C GLU A 7 -17.51 6.12 3.16
N PRO A 8 -17.44 7.46 3.32
CA PRO A 8 -18.61 8.27 3.66
C PRO A 8 -19.77 8.14 2.67
N LEU A 9 -19.48 8.09 1.36
CA LEU A 9 -20.50 7.91 0.32
C LEU A 9 -21.21 6.55 0.47
N LEU A 10 -20.45 5.48 0.67
CA LEU A 10 -21.01 4.14 0.85
C LEU A 10 -21.83 4.05 2.15
N ALA A 11 -21.41 4.73 3.20
CA ALA A 11 -22.13 4.81 4.46
C ALA A 11 -23.46 5.58 4.31
N GLU A 12 -23.43 6.77 3.71
CA GLU A 12 -24.61 7.61 3.44
C GLU A 12 -25.68 6.83 2.66
N ARG A 13 -25.24 6.05 1.67
CA ARG A 13 -26.11 5.24 0.82
C ARG A 13 -26.45 3.86 1.38
N ARG A 14 -26.06 3.56 2.63
CA ARG A 14 -26.34 2.30 3.34
C ARG A 14 -25.83 1.05 2.59
N LEU A 15 -24.70 1.18 1.90
CA LEU A 15 -24.06 0.10 1.15
C LEU A 15 -23.07 -0.71 1.99
N ILE A 16 -22.62 -0.14 3.12
CA ILE A 16 -21.80 -0.86 4.10
C ILE A 16 -22.73 -1.73 4.95
N GLN A 17 -22.56 -3.03 4.83
CA GLN A 17 -23.32 -4.03 5.56
C GLN A 17 -22.49 -4.58 6.73
N GLN A 18 -23.16 -5.10 7.75
CA GLN A 18 -22.52 -5.75 8.90
C GLN A 18 -23.04 -7.19 9.02
N ALA A 19 -22.15 -8.11 9.38
CA ALA A 19 -22.46 -9.52 9.60
C ALA A 19 -21.67 -10.06 10.79
N PRO A 20 -22.17 -11.12 11.46
CA PRO A 20 -21.42 -11.80 12.51
C PRO A 20 -20.24 -12.56 11.90
N LEU A 21 -19.13 -12.65 12.62
CA LEU A 21 -17.93 -13.38 12.19
C LEU A 21 -18.21 -14.87 11.94
N SER A 22 -19.22 -15.44 12.61
CA SER A 22 -19.72 -16.79 12.35
C SER A 22 -20.21 -17.02 10.91
N ALA A 23 -20.57 -15.96 10.17
CA ALA A 23 -20.94 -16.07 8.76
C ALA A 23 -19.74 -16.44 7.86
N LEU A 24 -18.51 -16.35 8.39
CA LEU A 24 -17.28 -16.76 7.72
C LEU A 24 -16.72 -18.06 8.32
N ALA A 25 -17.46 -18.75 9.20
CA ALA A 25 -16.96 -19.94 9.88
C ALA A 25 -16.51 -21.03 8.90
N GLU A 26 -15.43 -21.74 9.24
CA GLU A 26 -14.83 -22.80 8.41
C GLU A 26 -14.33 -22.36 7.03
N THR A 27 -14.17 -21.05 6.81
CA THR A 27 -13.61 -20.49 5.57
C THR A 27 -12.16 -20.02 5.73
N ARG A 28 -11.58 -19.62 4.59
CA ARG A 28 -10.26 -18.98 4.53
C ARG A 28 -10.43 -17.51 4.18
N ILE A 29 -9.85 -16.60 4.97
CA ILE A 29 -9.90 -15.16 4.71
C ILE A 29 -8.53 -14.67 4.24
N GLY A 30 -8.49 -14.03 3.07
CA GLY A 30 -7.32 -13.27 2.61
C GLY A 30 -7.26 -11.93 3.31
N ILE A 31 -6.16 -11.62 3.98
CA ILE A 31 -5.99 -10.39 4.78
C ILE A 31 -4.92 -9.52 4.13
N ASP A 32 -5.31 -8.34 3.68
CA ASP A 32 -4.39 -7.26 3.30
C ASP A 32 -3.68 -6.73 4.56
N VAL A 33 -2.38 -7.03 4.67
CA VAL A 33 -1.59 -6.64 5.86
C VAL A 33 -1.54 -5.13 6.03
N SER A 34 -1.52 -4.35 4.94
CA SER A 34 -1.47 -2.89 5.03
C SER A 34 -2.74 -2.33 5.69
N GLN A 35 -3.90 -2.88 5.33
CA GLN A 35 -5.17 -2.51 5.95
C GLN A 35 -5.28 -3.02 7.39
N TYR A 36 -4.87 -4.26 7.63
CA TYR A 36 -4.91 -4.86 8.97
C TYR A 36 -4.04 -4.08 9.97
N LEU A 37 -2.81 -3.76 9.60
CA LEU A 37 -1.92 -2.94 10.42
C LEU A 37 -2.44 -1.53 10.61
N ARG A 38 -3.05 -0.93 9.57
CA ARG A 38 -3.71 0.37 9.72
C ARG A 38 -4.77 0.30 10.82
N GLN A 39 -5.66 -0.70 10.78
CA GLN A 39 -6.72 -0.86 11.78
C GLN A 39 -6.15 -1.00 13.21
N ILE A 40 -5.14 -1.86 13.40
CA ILE A 40 -4.52 -2.06 14.73
C ILE A 40 -3.81 -0.80 15.23
N LEU A 41 -3.08 -0.12 14.36
CA LEU A 41 -2.21 0.98 14.76
C LEU A 41 -2.95 2.33 14.90
N THR A 42 -4.19 2.44 14.40
CA THR A 42 -4.99 3.67 14.53
C THR A 42 -6.20 3.52 15.44
N SER A 43 -6.65 2.31 15.77
CA SER A 43 -7.78 2.11 16.68
C SER A 43 -7.44 2.55 18.09
N GLU A 44 -8.33 3.29 18.75
CA GLU A 44 -8.12 3.77 20.13
C GLU A 44 -7.85 2.65 21.13
N SER A 45 -8.43 1.47 20.89
CA SER A 45 -8.30 0.31 21.77
C SER A 45 -6.99 -0.46 21.65
N THR A 46 -6.25 -0.27 20.54
CA THR A 46 -5.04 -1.07 20.22
C THR A 46 -3.82 -0.22 19.86
N ARG A 47 -4.01 1.07 19.58
CA ARG A 47 -2.90 1.98 19.30
C ARG A 47 -2.06 2.17 20.55
N GLU A 48 -0.75 2.10 20.38
CA GLU A 48 0.18 2.46 21.45
C GLU A 48 0.37 3.98 21.45
N PRO A 49 0.13 4.67 22.58
CA PRO A 49 0.29 6.11 22.66
C PRO A 49 1.78 6.50 22.58
N LEU A 50 2.06 7.71 22.09
CA LEU A 50 3.38 8.34 22.14
C LEU A 50 4.52 7.57 21.43
N ILE A 51 4.22 6.68 20.46
CA ILE A 51 5.26 6.01 19.64
C ILE A 51 6.23 7.02 19.01
N ALA A 52 5.76 8.21 18.62
CA ALA A 52 6.63 9.26 18.08
C ALA A 52 7.67 9.80 19.08
N ALA A 53 7.42 9.68 20.39
CA ALA A 53 8.33 10.13 21.43
C ALA A 53 9.23 8.99 21.92
N THR A 54 8.69 7.78 22.07
CA THR A 54 9.44 6.61 22.57
C THR A 54 10.29 5.94 21.48
N GLY A 55 9.82 6.01 20.23
CA GLY A 55 10.41 5.28 19.11
C GLY A 55 10.32 3.77 19.25
N GLY A 56 10.87 3.07 18.26
CA GLY A 56 10.92 1.61 18.24
C GLY A 56 9.66 0.93 17.71
N LEU A 57 9.65 -0.40 17.85
CA LEU A 57 8.54 -1.25 17.40
C LEU A 57 7.42 -1.23 18.44
N PRO A 58 6.13 -1.20 18.04
CA PRO A 58 5.05 -1.22 19.01
C PRO A 58 5.06 -2.49 19.84
N ILE A 59 5.06 -2.34 21.17
CA ILE A 59 5.31 -3.43 22.12
C ILE A 59 4.13 -4.41 22.14
N ALA A 60 2.91 -3.88 22.05
CA ALA A 60 1.68 -4.67 22.12
C ALA A 60 1.27 -5.31 20.79
N LEU A 61 1.93 -4.99 19.67
CA LEU A 61 1.53 -5.44 18.33
C LEU A 61 1.43 -6.97 18.25
N THR A 62 2.41 -7.68 18.79
CA THR A 62 2.42 -9.15 18.79
C THR A 62 1.23 -9.71 19.57
N ALA A 63 0.93 -9.15 20.75
CA ALA A 63 -0.17 -9.60 21.59
C ALA A 63 -1.54 -9.36 20.94
N HIS A 64 -1.72 -8.21 20.26
CA HIS A 64 -2.95 -7.91 19.51
C HIS A 64 -3.16 -8.90 18.36
N ILE A 65 -2.13 -9.14 17.55
CA ILE A 65 -2.21 -10.10 16.45
C ILE A 65 -2.55 -11.50 16.97
N GLU A 66 -1.96 -11.92 18.09
CA GLU A 66 -2.28 -13.21 18.70
C GLU A 66 -3.73 -13.30 19.21
N ALA A 67 -4.26 -12.23 19.78
CA ALA A 67 -5.64 -12.19 20.25
C ALA A 67 -6.63 -12.28 19.07
N ASP A 68 -6.35 -11.59 17.98
CA ASP A 68 -7.15 -11.65 16.75
C ASP A 68 -7.12 -13.06 16.14
N LEU A 69 -5.93 -13.67 16.04
CA LEU A 69 -5.76 -15.04 15.56
C LEU A 69 -6.55 -16.06 16.39
N ARG A 70 -6.53 -15.93 17.74
CA ARG A 70 -7.35 -16.77 18.63
C ARG A 70 -8.84 -16.57 18.39
N THR A 71 -9.27 -15.36 18.04
CA THR A 71 -10.67 -15.06 17.76
C THR A 71 -11.10 -15.70 16.44
N LEU A 72 -10.27 -15.62 15.40
CA LEU A 72 -10.51 -16.32 14.12
C LEU A 72 -10.57 -17.85 14.30
N ASP A 73 -9.66 -18.41 15.10
CA ASP A 73 -9.59 -19.84 15.37
C ASP A 73 -10.85 -20.40 16.07
N LYS A 74 -11.48 -19.63 16.97
CA LYS A 74 -12.78 -19.99 17.59
C LYS A 74 -13.88 -20.25 16.55
N PHE A 75 -13.84 -19.56 15.41
CA PHE A 75 -14.79 -19.74 14.30
C PHE A 75 -14.23 -20.66 13.21
N ARG A 76 -13.08 -21.31 13.44
CA ARG A 76 -12.35 -22.14 12.45
C ARG A 76 -12.03 -21.37 11.17
N ILE A 77 -11.80 -20.07 11.29
CA ILE A 77 -11.43 -19.22 10.17
C ILE A 77 -9.92 -19.30 10.00
N LYS A 78 -9.46 -19.69 8.81
CA LYS A 78 -8.03 -19.72 8.48
C LYS A 78 -7.60 -18.41 7.81
N PRO A 79 -6.82 -17.54 8.47
CA PRO A 79 -6.31 -16.33 7.84
C PRO A 79 -5.14 -16.63 6.89
N VAL A 80 -5.11 -15.94 5.76
CA VAL A 80 -4.00 -15.93 4.80
C VAL A 80 -3.54 -14.48 4.63
N PHE A 81 -2.42 -14.12 5.24
CA PHE A 81 -1.93 -12.75 5.21
C PHE A 81 -1.15 -12.45 3.92
N VAL A 82 -1.54 -11.39 3.22
CA VAL A 82 -0.90 -10.97 1.98
C VAL A 82 -0.18 -9.64 2.21
N PHE A 83 1.15 -9.69 2.14
CA PHE A 83 2.03 -8.52 2.26
C PHE A 83 2.25 -7.85 0.92
N ASN A 84 2.51 -6.55 0.98
CA ASN A 84 3.04 -5.81 -0.16
C ASN A 84 4.45 -6.28 -0.55
N GLY A 85 4.68 -6.31 -1.86
CA GLY A 85 5.90 -6.75 -2.50
C GLY A 85 6.82 -5.61 -2.89
N LEU A 86 7.37 -5.72 -4.09
CA LEU A 86 8.21 -4.69 -4.70
C LEU A 86 7.41 -3.41 -4.95
N PRO A 87 8.05 -2.23 -4.81
CA PRO A 87 7.43 -0.99 -5.23
C PRO A 87 7.24 -0.97 -6.76
N LEU A 88 6.18 -0.31 -7.21
CA LEU A 88 6.02 0.02 -8.63
C LEU A 88 7.14 0.95 -9.11
N TYR A 89 7.49 0.85 -10.39
CA TYR A 89 8.47 1.73 -11.01
C TYR A 89 7.96 3.18 -10.97
N ARG A 90 8.85 4.11 -10.63
CA ARG A 90 8.59 5.54 -10.66
C ARG A 90 9.68 6.20 -11.50
N ARG A 91 9.34 6.70 -12.69
CA ARG A 91 10.26 7.39 -13.60
C ARG A 91 10.96 8.57 -12.91
N ASN A 92 10.19 9.37 -12.19
CA ASN A 92 10.70 10.43 -11.33
C ASN A 92 10.06 10.24 -9.95
N PRO A 93 10.80 9.81 -8.91
CA PRO A 93 10.29 9.89 -7.56
C PRO A 93 9.98 11.36 -7.31
N PRO A 94 8.75 11.75 -6.96
CA PRO A 94 8.43 13.14 -6.69
C PRO A 94 9.13 13.53 -5.39
N ARG A 95 10.40 13.94 -5.50
CA ARG A 95 11.20 14.46 -4.37
C ARG A 95 10.36 15.49 -3.61
N GLN A 96 9.69 16.38 -4.34
CA GLN A 96 8.81 17.40 -3.79
C GLN A 96 7.61 16.85 -2.99
N ALA A 97 6.91 15.81 -3.45
CA ALA A 97 5.74 15.30 -2.73
C ALA A 97 6.16 14.59 -1.42
N GLN A 98 7.24 13.81 -1.48
CA GLN A 98 7.80 13.14 -0.32
C GLN A 98 8.39 14.16 0.68
N GLU A 99 9.10 15.18 0.18
CA GLU A 99 9.61 16.32 0.97
C GLU A 99 8.50 17.05 1.69
N VAL A 100 7.40 17.38 1.00
CA VAL A 100 6.25 18.07 1.61
C VAL A 100 5.62 17.23 2.72
N ILE A 101 5.42 15.92 2.51
CA ILE A 101 4.87 15.04 3.54
C ILE A 101 5.82 14.96 4.73
N SER A 102 7.11 14.69 4.48
CA SER A 102 8.11 14.62 5.54
C SER A 102 8.27 15.93 6.31
N GLY A 103 8.15 17.08 5.64
CA GLY A 103 8.23 18.40 6.26
C GLY A 103 7.03 18.70 7.17
N ARG A 104 5.81 18.28 6.77
CA ARG A 104 4.61 18.40 7.62
C ARG A 104 4.73 17.53 8.87
N GLU A 105 5.21 16.30 8.71
CA GLU A 105 5.43 15.37 9.82
C GLU A 105 6.51 15.88 10.79
N ALA A 106 7.61 16.42 10.25
CA ALA A 106 8.65 17.06 11.04
C ALA A 106 8.15 18.30 11.79
N ALA A 107 7.38 19.18 11.13
CA ALA A 107 6.82 20.37 11.75
C ALA A 107 5.88 20.03 12.91
N GLN A 108 5.07 18.98 12.77
CA GLN A 108 4.19 18.52 13.85
C GLN A 108 4.98 17.99 15.05
N ARG A 109 6.02 17.17 14.82
CA ARG A 109 6.88 16.69 15.91
C ARG A 109 7.58 17.84 16.62
N ASN A 110 8.13 18.80 15.87
CA ASN A 110 8.78 19.98 16.43
C ASN A 110 7.80 20.82 17.28
N HIS A 111 6.55 20.95 16.82
CA HIS A 111 5.52 21.63 17.59
C HIS A 111 5.20 20.91 18.90
N ALA A 112 5.08 19.58 18.89
CA ALA A 112 4.85 18.80 20.10
C ALA A 112 6.01 18.92 21.10
N TRP A 113 7.26 18.86 20.63
CA TRP A 113 8.42 19.04 21.49
C TRP A 113 8.49 20.46 22.09
N ALA A 114 8.15 21.49 21.31
CA ALA A 114 8.10 22.86 21.82
C ALA A 114 7.03 23.05 22.92
N LEU A 115 5.86 22.42 22.77
CA LEU A 115 4.82 22.41 23.82
C LEU A 115 5.32 21.74 25.10
N TYR A 116 6.02 20.60 24.94
CA TYR A 116 6.60 19.87 26.07
C TYR A 116 7.65 20.71 26.81
N GLU A 117 8.56 21.36 26.08
CA GLU A 117 9.58 22.26 26.65
C GLU A 117 8.98 23.45 27.41
N GLN A 118 7.78 23.90 27.02
CA GLN A 118 7.04 24.98 27.68
C GLN A 118 6.23 24.49 28.90
N GLY A 119 6.32 23.21 29.27
CA GLY A 119 5.57 22.61 30.37
C GLY A 119 4.16 22.13 30.02
N HIS A 120 3.73 22.25 28.76
CA HIS A 120 2.40 21.81 28.28
C HIS A 120 2.43 20.33 27.84
N ALA A 121 2.81 19.44 28.76
CA ALA A 121 3.03 18.02 28.45
C ALA A 121 1.77 17.29 27.93
N GLU A 122 0.59 17.61 28.47
CA GLU A 122 -0.67 17.01 28.01
C GLU A 122 -1.02 17.42 26.57
N GLU A 123 -0.78 18.67 26.21
CA GLU A 123 -1.01 19.18 24.86
C GLU A 123 -0.03 18.57 23.86
N ALA A 124 1.25 18.45 24.24
CA ALA A 124 2.25 17.75 23.45
C ALA A 124 1.83 16.29 23.17
N ALA A 125 1.34 15.59 24.20
CA ALA A 125 0.86 14.22 24.08
C ALA A 125 -0.33 14.12 23.12
N LYS A 126 -1.28 15.07 23.19
CA LYS A 126 -2.41 15.15 22.24
C LYS A 126 -1.93 15.38 20.82
N VAL A 127 -1.00 16.31 20.58
CA VAL A 127 -0.46 16.56 19.23
C VAL A 127 0.19 15.29 18.63
N LEU A 128 0.93 14.52 19.43
CA LEU A 128 1.59 13.29 18.97
C LEU A 128 0.61 12.13 18.75
N THR A 129 -0.51 12.12 19.48
CA THR A 129 -1.45 11.01 19.51
C THR A 129 -2.66 11.24 18.59
N GLU A 130 -3.09 12.47 18.38
CA GLU A 130 -4.30 12.84 17.64
C GLU A 130 -4.01 13.58 16.33
N GLY A 131 -2.76 14.01 16.08
CA GLY A 131 -2.43 14.74 14.86
C GLY A 131 -2.30 13.87 13.61
N GLN A 132 -1.32 14.13 12.73
CA GLN A 132 -1.21 13.40 11.46
C GLN A 132 -1.16 11.89 11.67
N ARG A 133 -1.82 11.15 10.76
CA ARG A 133 -1.96 9.69 10.78
C ARG A 133 -2.66 9.12 12.02
N HIS A 134 -3.39 9.92 12.80
CA HIS A 134 -4.05 9.49 14.05
C HIS A 134 -3.06 8.86 15.05
N GLY A 135 -1.85 9.41 15.12
CA GLY A 135 -0.79 8.91 16.00
C GLY A 135 -0.06 7.66 15.49
N ASN A 136 -0.36 7.17 14.28
CA ASN A 136 0.38 6.07 13.67
C ASN A 136 1.68 6.56 13.01
N TRP A 137 2.76 6.47 13.78
CA TRP A 137 4.12 6.82 13.36
C TRP A 137 4.95 5.62 12.88
N VAL A 138 4.35 4.42 12.90
CA VAL A 138 5.04 3.18 12.53
C VAL A 138 5.08 3.06 11.02
N VAL A 139 6.28 2.83 10.46
CA VAL A 139 6.39 2.50 9.05
C VAL A 139 6.14 1.00 8.88
N PRO A 140 5.16 0.55 8.06
CA PRO A 140 4.80 -0.87 7.98
C PRO A 140 5.97 -1.83 7.65
N ILE A 141 6.98 -1.36 6.90
CA ILE A 141 8.16 -2.16 6.58
C ILE A 141 9.00 -2.51 7.82
N GLU A 142 9.00 -1.64 8.84
CA GLU A 142 9.77 -1.82 10.08
C GLU A 142 9.21 -2.97 10.92
N VAL A 143 7.88 -3.12 10.94
CA VAL A 143 7.20 -4.21 11.67
C VAL A 143 7.09 -5.49 10.85
N THR A 144 7.30 -5.45 9.53
CA THR A 144 7.13 -6.62 8.66
C THR A 144 7.99 -7.80 9.10
N ARG A 145 9.27 -7.60 9.43
CA ARG A 145 10.16 -8.68 9.88
C ARG A 145 9.71 -9.32 11.20
N LEU A 146 9.22 -8.50 12.14
CA LEU A 146 8.68 -8.96 13.41
C LEU A 146 7.47 -9.88 13.16
N ILE A 147 6.54 -9.44 12.32
CA ILE A 147 5.32 -10.19 12.00
C ILE A 147 5.65 -11.49 11.26
N LEU A 148 6.50 -11.45 10.23
CA LEU A 148 6.91 -12.64 9.49
C LEU A 148 7.62 -13.68 10.38
N ARG A 149 8.43 -13.23 11.35
CA ARG A 149 9.04 -14.12 12.34
C ARG A 149 7.97 -14.78 13.22
N MET A 150 7.03 -14.00 13.73
CA MET A 150 5.92 -14.54 14.54
C MET A 150 5.08 -15.55 13.74
N PHE A 151 4.73 -15.23 12.49
CA PHE A 151 3.95 -16.11 11.63
C PHE A 151 4.66 -17.43 11.36
N ARG A 152 5.98 -17.43 11.12
CA ARG A 152 6.76 -18.67 10.99
C ARG A 152 6.74 -19.53 12.26
N HIS A 153 6.91 -18.93 13.43
CA HIS A 153 6.88 -19.68 14.69
C HIS A 153 5.50 -20.26 15.00
N ARG A 154 4.42 -19.57 14.59
CA ARG A 154 3.03 -19.98 14.84
C ARG A 154 2.37 -20.69 13.66
N MET A 155 3.12 -20.99 12.60
CA MET A 155 2.62 -21.61 11.36
C MET A 155 1.41 -20.87 10.75
N VAL A 156 1.38 -19.53 10.87
CA VAL A 156 0.36 -18.69 10.26
C VAL A 156 0.65 -18.56 8.77
N GLU A 157 -0.35 -18.78 7.93
CA GLU A 157 -0.20 -18.70 6.48
C GLU A 157 -0.02 -17.25 6.02
N TYR A 158 1.02 -17.02 5.23
CA TYR A 158 1.26 -15.74 4.58
C TYR A 158 1.90 -15.89 3.21
N ILE A 159 1.81 -14.84 2.42
CA ILE A 159 2.55 -14.66 1.17
C ILE A 159 2.92 -13.17 1.01
N VAL A 160 4.12 -12.91 0.53
CA VAL A 160 4.50 -11.58 0.04
C VAL A 160 4.21 -11.52 -1.45
N ALA A 161 3.34 -10.60 -1.88
CA ALA A 161 3.04 -10.43 -3.30
C ALA A 161 4.30 -10.04 -4.08
N PRO A 162 4.36 -10.27 -5.41
CA PRO A 162 5.45 -9.74 -6.23
C PRO A 162 5.51 -8.21 -6.20
N TYR A 163 4.35 -7.55 -6.27
CA TYR A 163 4.21 -6.09 -6.19
C TYR A 163 3.06 -5.70 -5.28
N MET A 164 1.83 -5.69 -5.79
CA MET A 164 0.65 -5.21 -5.05
C MET A 164 -0.10 -6.36 -4.38
N GLN A 165 -0.38 -6.21 -3.09
CA GLN A 165 -1.14 -7.19 -2.33
C GLN A 165 -2.58 -7.36 -2.83
N TRP A 166 -3.21 -6.30 -3.35
CA TRP A 166 -4.56 -6.37 -3.93
C TRP A 166 -4.65 -7.30 -5.14
N GLY A 167 -3.65 -7.25 -6.04
CA GLY A 167 -3.58 -8.16 -7.18
C GLY A 167 -3.46 -9.62 -6.73
N GLN A 168 -2.55 -9.88 -5.79
CA GLN A 168 -2.35 -11.23 -5.24
C GLN A 168 -3.60 -11.74 -4.51
N LEU A 169 -4.28 -10.90 -3.71
CA LEU A 169 -5.55 -11.25 -3.07
C LEU A 169 -6.62 -11.57 -4.10
N SER A 170 -6.71 -10.78 -5.18
CA SER A 170 -7.63 -11.03 -6.29
C SER A 170 -7.35 -12.38 -6.94
N TYR A 171 -6.08 -12.72 -7.18
CA TYR A 171 -5.71 -14.03 -7.71
C TYR A 171 -6.16 -15.17 -6.78
N LEU A 172 -5.81 -15.09 -5.48
CA LEU A 172 -6.14 -16.13 -4.51
C LEU A 172 -7.66 -16.32 -4.35
N LEU A 173 -8.43 -15.22 -4.42
CA LEU A 173 -9.89 -15.23 -4.29
C LEU A 173 -10.60 -15.87 -5.49
N ASN A 174 -10.10 -15.61 -6.70
CA ASN A 174 -10.72 -16.12 -7.93
C ASN A 174 -10.12 -17.46 -8.40
N HIS A 175 -9.18 -18.02 -7.64
CA HIS A 175 -8.54 -19.28 -8.00
C HIS A 175 -9.52 -20.46 -7.86
N PRO A 176 -9.60 -21.40 -8.83
CA PRO A 176 -10.52 -22.55 -8.75
C PRO A 176 -10.33 -23.45 -7.51
N LYS A 177 -9.11 -23.49 -6.96
CA LYS A 177 -8.79 -24.23 -5.73
C LYS A 177 -9.30 -23.56 -4.44
N GLY A 178 -9.87 -22.35 -4.51
CA GLY A 178 -10.42 -21.65 -3.34
C GLY A 178 -9.38 -21.34 -2.28
N TYR A 179 -8.24 -20.72 -2.66
CA TYR A 179 -7.19 -20.38 -1.70
C TYR A 179 -7.69 -19.43 -0.60
N VAL A 180 -8.56 -18.48 -0.97
CA VAL A 180 -9.32 -17.65 -0.02
C VAL A 180 -10.76 -17.51 -0.50
N HIS A 181 -11.71 -17.31 0.42
CA HIS A 181 -13.14 -17.25 0.15
C HIS A 181 -13.71 -15.83 0.32
N SER A 182 -13.04 -15.02 1.13
CA SER A 182 -13.36 -13.61 1.34
C SER A 182 -12.08 -12.82 1.58
N VAL A 183 -12.12 -11.52 1.30
CA VAL A 183 -10.96 -10.63 1.46
C VAL A 183 -11.26 -9.53 2.46
N PHE A 184 -10.38 -9.37 3.44
CA PHE A 184 -10.32 -8.22 4.32
C PHE A 184 -9.24 -7.26 3.81
N SER A 185 -9.66 -6.12 3.26
CA SER A 185 -8.78 -5.15 2.60
C SER A 185 -9.41 -3.76 2.58
N SER A 186 -8.65 -2.79 2.11
CA SER A 186 -9.11 -1.42 1.91
C SER A 186 -10.04 -1.32 0.68
N LEU A 187 -10.69 -0.17 0.50
CA LEU A 187 -11.65 0.04 -0.58
C LEU A 187 -11.04 0.02 -1.98
N GLU A 188 -9.71 0.17 -2.10
CA GLU A 188 -8.96 -0.02 -3.34
C GLU A 188 -9.15 -1.42 -3.93
N MET A 189 -9.43 -2.43 -3.10
CA MET A 189 -9.74 -3.78 -3.56
C MET A 189 -10.97 -3.83 -4.48
N LEU A 190 -11.89 -2.86 -4.39
CA LEU A 190 -13.06 -2.76 -5.28
C LEU A 190 -12.67 -2.43 -6.75
N ALA A 191 -11.45 -1.96 -7.00
CA ALA A 191 -10.93 -1.77 -8.35
C ALA A 191 -10.44 -3.09 -9.00
N PHE A 192 -10.26 -4.14 -8.21
CA PHE A 192 -9.82 -5.45 -8.67
C PHE A 192 -11.02 -6.40 -8.88
N PRO A 193 -10.83 -7.53 -9.59
CA PRO A 193 -11.84 -8.59 -9.69
C PRO A 193 -12.23 -9.18 -8.32
N THR A 194 -13.26 -8.61 -7.70
CA THR A 194 -13.85 -9.08 -6.43
C THR A 194 -15.35 -8.85 -6.41
N GLN A 195 -16.07 -9.68 -5.64
CA GLN A 195 -17.50 -9.49 -5.40
C GLN A 195 -17.76 -8.66 -4.14
N ARG A 196 -17.05 -8.97 -3.05
CA ARG A 196 -17.24 -8.34 -1.74
C ARG A 196 -15.90 -8.07 -1.08
N VAL A 197 -15.84 -6.97 -0.34
CA VAL A 197 -14.65 -6.60 0.43
C VAL A 197 -15.08 -6.36 1.87
N ILE A 198 -14.50 -7.12 2.79
CA ILE A 198 -14.57 -6.83 4.22
C ILE A 198 -13.68 -5.63 4.47
N THR A 199 -14.23 -4.56 5.04
CA THR A 199 -13.53 -3.28 5.23
C THR A 199 -13.00 -3.11 6.65
N SER A 200 -13.64 -3.78 7.62
CA SER A 200 -13.22 -3.81 9.03
C SER A 200 -13.72 -5.07 9.73
N ILE A 201 -12.94 -5.56 10.69
CA ILE A 201 -13.35 -6.65 11.59
C ILE A 201 -13.30 -6.13 13.03
N ASP A 202 -14.41 -6.26 13.75
CA ASP A 202 -14.49 -6.02 15.18
C ASP A 202 -14.35 -7.38 15.90
N PHE A 203 -13.13 -7.68 16.34
CA PHE A 203 -12.82 -8.92 17.05
C PHE A 203 -13.44 -8.98 18.45
N ALA A 204 -13.67 -7.84 19.10
CA ALA A 204 -14.27 -7.79 20.43
C ALA A 204 -15.74 -8.22 20.37
N ASN A 205 -16.48 -7.72 19.38
CA ASN A 205 -17.89 -8.07 19.18
C ASN A 205 -18.10 -9.24 18.22
N ALA A 206 -17.04 -9.83 17.68
CA ALA A 206 -17.08 -10.88 16.67
C ALA A 206 -18.01 -10.53 15.49
N THR A 207 -17.87 -9.33 14.93
CA THR A 207 -18.60 -8.88 13.73
C THR A 207 -17.65 -8.30 12.70
N PHE A 208 -18.09 -8.17 11.46
CA PHE A 208 -17.34 -7.51 10.40
C PHE A 208 -18.25 -6.66 9.52
N ARG A 209 -17.66 -5.64 8.88
CA ARG A 209 -18.33 -4.78 7.90
C ARG A 209 -17.82 -5.10 6.50
N PHE A 210 -18.71 -5.09 5.52
CA PHE A 210 -18.34 -5.37 4.14
C PHE A 210 -19.14 -4.54 3.13
N VAL A 211 -18.58 -4.42 1.94
CA VAL A 211 -19.19 -3.74 0.79
C VAL A 211 -19.31 -4.73 -0.35
N ASP A 212 -20.48 -4.75 -1.00
CA ASP A 212 -20.71 -5.52 -2.23
C ASP A 212 -20.42 -4.64 -3.45
N ARG A 213 -19.46 -5.07 -4.28
CA ARG A 213 -18.99 -4.30 -5.44
C ARG A 213 -20.10 -4.07 -6.45
N GLY A 214 -20.92 -5.09 -6.71
CA GLY A 214 -22.03 -4.99 -7.67
C GLY A 214 -23.07 -3.97 -7.23
N ARG A 215 -23.45 -3.99 -5.95
CA ARG A 215 -24.37 -3.01 -5.37
C ARG A 215 -23.79 -1.59 -5.42
N ALA A 216 -22.51 -1.41 -5.09
CA ALA A 216 -21.86 -0.11 -5.16
C ALA A 216 -21.84 0.46 -6.59
N ILE A 217 -21.51 -0.35 -7.59
CA ILE A 217 -21.52 0.07 -9.01
C ILE A 217 -22.93 0.48 -9.45
N ALA A 218 -23.94 -0.36 -9.15
CA ALA A 218 -25.32 -0.11 -9.54
C ALA A 218 -25.87 1.18 -8.91
N ASP A 219 -25.63 1.39 -7.62
CA ASP A 219 -26.11 2.55 -6.87
C ASP A 219 -25.39 3.85 -7.27
N ILE A 220 -24.07 3.80 -7.51
CA ILE A 220 -23.31 4.95 -8.04
C ILE A 220 -23.74 5.28 -9.48
N GLY A 221 -24.24 4.30 -10.23
CA GLY A 221 -24.74 4.48 -11.59
C GLY A 221 -23.62 4.77 -12.57
N LEU A 222 -22.56 3.96 -12.50
CA LEU A 222 -21.42 3.91 -13.43
C LEU A 222 -21.30 2.48 -13.98
N ILE A 223 -20.68 2.32 -15.16
CA ILE A 223 -20.31 0.98 -15.65
C ILE A 223 -19.03 0.49 -14.94
N PRO A 224 -18.73 -0.83 -14.92
CA PRO A 224 -17.57 -1.37 -14.19
C PRO A 224 -16.23 -0.69 -14.52
N ASP A 225 -15.98 -0.36 -15.79
CA ASP A 225 -14.76 0.34 -16.21
C ASP A 225 -14.66 1.78 -15.68
N GLN A 226 -15.79 2.50 -15.69
CA GLN A 226 -15.89 3.85 -15.13
C GLN A 226 -15.78 3.84 -13.62
N PHE A 227 -16.22 2.78 -12.95
CA PHE A 227 -16.09 2.63 -11.51
C PHE A 227 -14.63 2.48 -11.09
N ILE A 228 -13.80 1.78 -11.88
CA ILE A 228 -12.35 1.74 -11.66
C ILE A 228 -11.76 3.15 -11.84
N ASP A 229 -12.15 3.87 -12.89
CA ASP A 229 -11.70 5.26 -13.11
C ASP A 229 -12.09 6.17 -11.96
N PHE A 230 -13.31 6.02 -11.44
CA PHE A 230 -13.82 6.74 -10.28
C PHE A 230 -12.92 6.51 -9.06
N ILE A 231 -12.61 5.25 -8.72
CA ILE A 231 -11.72 4.93 -7.59
C ILE A 231 -10.35 5.60 -7.76
N ILE A 232 -9.76 5.54 -8.96
CA ILE A 232 -8.45 6.15 -9.22
C ILE A 232 -8.51 7.67 -9.07
N LEU A 233 -9.56 8.32 -9.60
CA LEU A 233 -9.72 9.78 -9.56
C LEU A 233 -10.09 10.33 -8.19
N CYS A 234 -10.78 9.55 -7.34
CA CYS A 234 -10.94 9.87 -5.91
C CYS A 234 -9.58 10.04 -5.22
N GLY A 235 -8.55 9.35 -5.73
CA GLY A 235 -7.22 9.28 -5.15
C GLY A 235 -7.07 8.00 -4.34
N THR A 236 -5.94 7.34 -4.54
CA THR A 236 -5.54 6.06 -3.95
C THR A 236 -4.14 6.19 -3.37
N GLU A 237 -3.58 5.10 -2.85
CA GLU A 237 -2.14 5.06 -2.53
C GLU A 237 -1.23 5.20 -3.77
N LEU A 238 -1.73 4.87 -4.96
CA LEU A 238 -0.95 4.87 -6.21
C LEU A 238 -0.95 6.23 -6.90
N LEU A 239 -2.03 7.01 -6.73
CA LEU A 239 -2.22 8.30 -7.39
C LEU A 239 -3.00 9.25 -6.48
N PRO A 240 -2.56 10.51 -6.27
CA PRO A 240 -3.32 11.47 -5.48
C PRO A 240 -4.68 11.79 -6.12
N THR A 241 -5.59 12.39 -5.36
CA THR A 241 -6.90 12.85 -5.85
C THR A 241 -6.75 13.72 -7.10
N PHE A 242 -7.69 13.59 -8.04
CA PHE A 242 -7.75 14.38 -9.25
C PHE A 242 -7.65 15.89 -8.93
N PRO A 243 -6.66 16.63 -9.47
CA PRO A 243 -6.32 17.96 -8.98
C PRO A 243 -7.48 18.98 -8.95
N PRO A 244 -8.38 19.04 -9.94
CA PRO A 244 -9.55 19.93 -9.89
C PRO A 244 -10.51 19.66 -8.71
N LEU A 245 -10.43 18.50 -8.07
CA LEU A 245 -11.23 18.11 -6.90
C LEU A 245 -10.39 18.02 -5.61
N ALA A 246 -9.12 18.42 -5.63
CA ALA A 246 -8.22 18.24 -4.49
C ALA A 246 -8.65 19.07 -3.26
N ASP A 247 -9.09 20.31 -3.47
CA ASP A 247 -9.49 21.20 -2.37
C ASP A 247 -10.96 20.95 -1.97
N ASN A 248 -11.86 20.91 -2.95
CA ASN A 248 -13.30 20.75 -2.75
C ASN A 248 -13.79 19.40 -3.30
N PHE A 249 -13.53 18.34 -2.54
CA PHE A 249 -13.84 16.98 -2.99
C PHE A 249 -15.33 16.64 -2.81
N PHE A 250 -16.04 16.46 -3.92
CA PHE A 250 -17.43 15.98 -3.94
C PHE A 250 -17.59 14.80 -4.92
N ASN A 251 -18.01 13.65 -4.41
CA ASN A 251 -18.19 12.44 -5.22
C ASN A 251 -19.17 12.65 -6.38
N ARG A 252 -20.26 13.41 -6.16
CA ARG A 252 -21.28 13.67 -7.18
C ARG A 252 -20.69 14.36 -8.41
N SER A 253 -19.86 15.39 -8.21
CA SER A 253 -19.19 16.10 -9.30
C SER A 253 -18.32 15.16 -10.14
N LEU A 254 -17.61 14.24 -9.49
CA LEU A 254 -16.78 13.25 -10.19
C LEU A 254 -17.62 12.23 -10.99
N ILE A 255 -18.72 11.76 -10.41
CA ILE A 255 -19.67 10.86 -11.08
C ILE A 255 -20.25 11.54 -12.32
N ASP A 256 -20.66 12.79 -12.21
CA ASP A 256 -21.25 13.55 -13.33
C ASP A 256 -20.21 13.81 -14.43
N MET A 257 -18.96 14.13 -14.07
CA MET A 257 -17.86 14.21 -15.03
C MET A 257 -17.61 12.89 -15.76
N LEU A 258 -17.58 11.75 -15.07
CA LEU A 258 -17.40 10.44 -15.71
C LEU A 258 -18.55 10.07 -16.63
N ARG A 259 -19.79 10.43 -16.28
CA ARG A 259 -20.95 10.24 -17.16
C ARG A 259 -20.89 11.10 -18.41
N HIS A 260 -20.38 12.33 -18.30
CA HIS A 260 -20.20 13.24 -19.42
C HIS A 260 -19.06 12.79 -20.34
N PHE A 261 -17.85 12.64 -19.80
CA PHE A 261 -16.63 12.33 -20.55
C PHE A 261 -16.40 10.83 -20.83
N LYS A 262 -17.27 9.96 -20.31
CA LYS A 262 -17.32 8.49 -20.52
C LYS A 262 -16.15 7.68 -19.95
N SER A 263 -15.00 8.29 -19.66
CA SER A 263 -13.84 7.63 -19.08
C SER A 263 -13.02 8.60 -18.23
N GLY A 264 -12.21 8.09 -17.32
CA GLY A 264 -11.31 8.92 -16.52
C GLY A 264 -10.24 9.62 -17.36
N ALA A 265 -9.75 8.96 -18.41
CA ALA A 265 -8.85 9.61 -19.38
C ALA A 265 -9.55 10.77 -20.10
N GLY A 266 -10.82 10.62 -20.47
CA GLY A 266 -11.64 11.69 -21.03
C GLY A 266 -11.85 12.85 -20.06
N VAL A 267 -12.11 12.57 -18.78
CA VAL A 267 -12.20 13.61 -17.72
C VAL A 267 -10.90 14.38 -17.63
N ILE A 268 -9.75 13.70 -17.60
CA ILE A 268 -8.44 14.36 -17.49
C ILE A 268 -8.13 15.18 -18.75
N ALA A 269 -8.41 14.65 -19.94
CA ALA A 269 -8.22 15.35 -21.20
C ALA A 269 -9.09 16.62 -21.28
N GLY A 270 -10.34 16.56 -20.82
CA GLY A 270 -11.22 17.73 -20.73
C GLY A 270 -10.74 18.82 -19.76
N HIS A 271 -9.77 18.50 -18.90
CA HIS A 271 -9.17 19.43 -17.93
C HIS A 271 -7.65 19.59 -18.14
N SER A 272 -7.14 19.35 -19.35
CA SER A 272 -5.70 19.45 -19.66
C SER A 272 -5.13 20.84 -19.40
N GLU A 273 -5.97 21.87 -19.51
CA GLU A 273 -5.62 23.28 -19.27
C GLU A 273 -5.54 23.65 -17.79
N HIS A 274 -6.03 22.79 -16.88
CA HIS A 274 -5.95 23.05 -15.45
C HIS A 274 -4.49 23.04 -14.98
N PRO A 275 -3.97 24.13 -14.35
CA PRO A 275 -2.54 24.27 -14.06
C PRO A 275 -1.95 23.09 -13.27
N ALA A 276 -2.67 22.58 -12.26
CA ALA A 276 -2.21 21.46 -11.46
C ALA A 276 -2.24 20.10 -12.20
N VAL A 277 -3.14 19.93 -13.18
CA VAL A 277 -3.19 18.71 -14.01
C VAL A 277 -1.98 18.68 -14.94
N ARG A 278 -1.67 19.81 -15.58
CA ARG A 278 -0.49 19.98 -16.43
C ARG A 278 0.81 19.83 -15.64
N ALA A 279 0.94 20.53 -14.52
CA ALA A 279 2.16 20.52 -13.71
C ALA A 279 2.51 19.13 -13.15
N SER A 280 1.50 18.30 -12.85
CA SER A 280 1.72 16.96 -12.31
C SER A 280 1.85 15.86 -13.37
N GLY A 281 1.59 16.15 -14.65
CA GLY A 281 1.52 15.12 -15.68
C GLY A 281 0.46 14.05 -15.36
N TYR A 282 -0.68 14.46 -14.77
CA TYR A 282 -1.63 13.55 -14.11
C TYR A 282 -2.14 12.41 -15.01
N LEU A 283 -2.29 12.66 -16.31
CA LEU A 283 -2.75 11.64 -17.29
C LEU A 283 -1.81 10.44 -17.32
N GLU A 284 -0.49 10.65 -17.32
CA GLU A 284 0.49 9.56 -17.31
C GLU A 284 0.35 8.74 -16.01
N GLY A 285 0.27 9.41 -14.86
CA GLY A 285 0.07 8.74 -13.57
C GLY A 285 -1.24 7.93 -13.52
N PHE A 286 -2.31 8.47 -14.08
CA PHE A 286 -3.60 7.80 -14.20
C PHE A 286 -3.53 6.54 -15.08
N LEU A 287 -2.96 6.64 -16.30
CA LEU A 287 -2.85 5.50 -17.21
C LEU A 287 -1.95 4.41 -16.61
N ARG A 288 -0.84 4.78 -15.98
CA ARG A 288 0.04 3.86 -15.26
C ARG A 288 -0.68 3.16 -14.12
N THR A 289 -1.48 3.87 -13.35
CA THR A 289 -2.28 3.30 -12.24
C THR A 289 -3.34 2.33 -12.77
N ARG A 290 -4.07 2.72 -13.82
CA ARG A 290 -5.08 1.87 -14.47
C ARG A 290 -4.45 0.59 -15.03
N ALA A 291 -3.28 0.70 -15.66
CA ALA A 291 -2.53 -0.45 -16.17
C ALA A 291 -1.95 -1.32 -15.04
N ALA A 292 -1.48 -0.72 -13.93
CA ALA A 292 -1.03 -1.46 -12.74
C ALA A 292 -2.16 -2.31 -12.13
N ILE A 293 -3.38 -1.78 -12.06
CA ILE A 293 -4.56 -2.52 -11.58
C ILE A 293 -4.94 -3.63 -12.56
N LYS A 294 -5.10 -3.30 -13.85
CA LYS A 294 -5.56 -4.25 -14.88
C LYS A 294 -4.57 -5.41 -15.07
N TYR A 295 -3.27 -5.11 -15.14
CA TYR A 295 -2.21 -6.08 -15.42
C TYR A 295 -1.34 -6.34 -14.19
N SER A 296 -1.95 -6.31 -13.00
CA SER A 296 -1.25 -6.56 -11.73
C SER A 296 -0.42 -7.83 -11.79
N LEU A 297 0.86 -7.77 -11.45
CA LEU A 297 1.72 -8.95 -11.44
C LEU A 297 1.51 -9.75 -10.14
N VAL A 298 1.20 -11.03 -10.29
CA VAL A 298 0.92 -11.97 -9.19
C VAL A 298 1.81 -13.20 -9.29
N LEU A 299 2.03 -13.84 -8.14
CA LEU A 299 2.74 -15.10 -8.06
C LEU A 299 1.74 -16.25 -8.12
N THR A 300 1.88 -17.12 -9.11
CA THR A 300 1.06 -18.33 -9.21
C THR A 300 1.40 -19.29 -8.08
N ALA A 301 0.38 -19.85 -7.44
CA ALA A 301 0.57 -20.75 -6.29
C ALA A 301 1.08 -22.13 -6.71
N GLU A 302 0.90 -22.51 -7.97
CA GLU A 302 1.20 -23.84 -8.50
C GLU A 302 2.62 -23.92 -9.04
N GLU A 303 3.03 -22.94 -9.86
CA GLU A 303 4.33 -22.94 -10.54
C GLU A 303 5.34 -21.96 -9.92
N GLY A 304 4.89 -21.04 -9.05
CA GLY A 304 5.75 -19.99 -8.50
C GLY A 304 6.21 -18.97 -9.53
N THR A 305 5.45 -18.80 -10.62
CA THR A 305 5.75 -17.90 -11.72
C THR A 305 5.07 -16.54 -11.53
N CYS A 306 5.79 -15.46 -11.88
CA CYS A 306 5.25 -14.10 -11.81
C CYS A 306 4.57 -13.74 -13.14
N LEU A 307 3.24 -13.65 -13.14
CA LEU A 307 2.43 -13.42 -14.34
C LEU A 307 1.40 -12.30 -14.13
N PRO A 308 0.98 -11.59 -15.19
CA PRO A 308 -0.14 -10.67 -15.14
C PRO A 308 -1.45 -11.35 -14.74
N LEU A 309 -2.19 -10.72 -13.82
CA LEU A 309 -3.44 -11.20 -13.24
C LEU A 309 -4.47 -11.69 -14.28
N PRO A 310 -4.70 -11.00 -15.41
CA PRO A 310 -5.68 -11.46 -16.40
C PRO A 310 -5.35 -12.80 -17.06
N LEU A 311 -4.08 -13.22 -17.06
CA LEU A 311 -3.66 -14.48 -17.67
C LEU A 311 -3.89 -15.69 -16.75
N VAL A 312 -4.12 -15.44 -15.45
CA VAL A 312 -4.16 -16.49 -14.41
C VAL A 312 -5.48 -16.53 -13.63
N ILE A 313 -6.40 -15.61 -13.92
CA ILE A 313 -7.78 -15.66 -13.44
C ILE A 313 -8.65 -16.33 -14.51
N PRO A 314 -9.56 -17.25 -14.15
CA PRO A 314 -10.50 -17.82 -15.10
C PRO A 314 -11.34 -16.72 -15.77
N PRO A 315 -11.53 -16.76 -17.10
CA PRO A 315 -12.37 -15.78 -17.77
C PRO A 315 -13.79 -15.85 -17.18
N THR A 316 -14.33 -14.70 -16.79
CA THR A 316 -15.74 -14.62 -16.42
C THR A 316 -16.56 -14.87 -17.69
N GLN A 317 -17.70 -15.56 -17.57
CA GLN A 317 -18.54 -15.99 -18.71
C GLN A 317 -18.98 -14.85 -19.67
N GLN A 318 -18.77 -13.58 -19.30
CA GLN A 318 -19.16 -12.40 -20.04
C GLN A 318 -17.99 -11.56 -20.56
N ALA A 319 -16.73 -11.93 -20.28
CA ALA A 319 -15.56 -11.16 -20.71
C ALA A 319 -14.66 -11.97 -21.65
N HIS A 320 -14.14 -11.32 -22.70
CA HIS A 320 -13.11 -11.89 -23.54
C HIS A 320 -11.89 -12.27 -22.69
N ALA A 321 -11.40 -13.50 -22.84
CA ALA A 321 -10.19 -13.96 -22.17
C ALA A 321 -8.99 -13.18 -22.71
N ILE A 322 -8.35 -12.39 -21.85
CA ILE A 322 -7.16 -11.61 -22.21
C ILE A 322 -6.02 -12.59 -22.49
N THR A 323 -5.44 -12.49 -23.69
CA THR A 323 -4.30 -13.33 -24.09
C THR A 323 -2.98 -12.63 -23.82
N ALA A 324 -1.86 -13.36 -23.86
CA ALA A 324 -0.53 -12.80 -23.63
C ALA A 324 -0.17 -11.66 -24.60
N SER A 325 -0.72 -11.65 -25.82
CA SER A 325 -0.50 -10.58 -26.80
C SER A 325 -1.19 -9.26 -26.46
N GLU A 326 -2.20 -9.28 -25.57
CA GLU A 326 -2.90 -8.08 -25.11
C GLU A 326 -2.27 -7.45 -23.87
N VAL A 327 -1.24 -8.08 -23.31
CA VAL A 327 -0.43 -7.51 -22.24
C VAL A 327 0.55 -6.50 -22.84
N PRO A 328 0.58 -5.25 -22.35
CA PRO A 328 1.51 -4.24 -22.86
C PRO A 328 2.98 -4.71 -22.78
N ALA A 329 3.72 -4.59 -23.89
CA ALA A 329 5.14 -4.99 -23.94
C ALA A 329 6.03 -4.12 -23.02
N ASP A 330 5.59 -2.90 -22.73
CA ASP A 330 6.22 -1.91 -21.86
C ASP A 330 5.75 -1.99 -20.40
N ILE A 331 5.11 -3.09 -19.97
CA ILE A 331 4.66 -3.28 -18.58
C ILE A 331 5.78 -3.12 -17.53
N HIS A 332 7.03 -3.35 -17.94
CA HIS A 332 8.22 -3.13 -17.12
C HIS A 332 8.41 -1.66 -16.72
N GLU A 333 7.84 -0.73 -17.47
CA GLU A 333 7.80 0.69 -17.12
C GLU A 333 6.84 0.96 -15.97
N ILE A 334 5.91 0.08 -15.63
CA ILE A 334 4.98 0.23 -14.50
C ILE A 334 5.50 -0.52 -13.27
N PHE A 335 6.05 -1.71 -13.47
CA PHE A 335 6.50 -2.60 -12.39
C PHE A 335 8.02 -2.55 -12.22
N SER A 336 8.75 -3.41 -12.92
CA SER A 336 10.20 -3.30 -13.13
C SER A 336 10.60 -4.15 -14.32
N GLY A 337 11.88 -4.07 -14.71
CA GLY A 337 12.47 -5.12 -15.55
C GLY A 337 12.23 -6.51 -14.94
N ARG A 338 12.12 -7.54 -15.79
CA ARG A 338 11.86 -8.92 -15.36
C ARG A 338 12.97 -9.42 -14.44
N LEU A 339 12.55 -9.90 -13.27
CA LEU A 339 13.40 -10.63 -12.33
C LEU A 339 13.20 -12.14 -12.52
N PRO A 340 14.18 -12.98 -12.12
CA PRO A 340 13.99 -14.43 -12.09
C PRO A 340 12.82 -14.85 -11.19
N ASP A 341 12.12 -15.91 -11.55
CA ASP A 341 10.97 -16.41 -10.78
C ASP A 341 11.39 -16.91 -9.39
N GLU A 342 12.59 -17.47 -9.26
CA GLU A 342 13.17 -17.90 -8.00
C GLU A 342 13.30 -16.73 -7.01
N LEU A 343 13.62 -15.53 -7.51
CA LEU A 343 13.69 -14.34 -6.67
C LEU A 343 12.31 -13.94 -6.16
N TYR A 344 11.28 -13.98 -7.01
CA TYR A 344 9.90 -13.75 -6.57
C TYR A 344 9.44 -14.80 -5.57
N PHE A 345 9.81 -16.07 -5.76
CA PHE A 345 9.53 -17.12 -4.79
C PHE A 345 10.18 -16.86 -3.44
N HIS A 346 11.47 -16.50 -3.39
CA HIS A 346 12.15 -16.16 -2.14
C HIS A 346 11.55 -14.94 -1.43
N ILE A 347 11.14 -13.93 -2.20
CA ILE A 347 10.39 -12.78 -1.68
C ILE A 347 9.08 -13.27 -1.06
N SER A 348 8.32 -14.11 -1.77
CA SER A 348 7.00 -14.58 -1.33
C SER A 348 7.02 -15.31 0.02
N LYS A 349 8.13 -15.99 0.32
CA LYS A 349 8.37 -16.68 1.59
C LYS A 349 8.99 -15.79 2.67
N GLY A 350 9.27 -14.52 2.37
CA GLY A 350 9.90 -13.58 3.29
C GLY A 350 11.38 -13.87 3.56
N LEU A 351 12.04 -14.62 2.68
CA LEU A 351 13.48 -14.93 2.78
C LEU A 351 14.34 -13.75 2.32
N ILE A 352 13.88 -13.06 1.28
CA ILE A 352 14.50 -11.84 0.75
C ILE A 352 13.54 -10.67 0.96
N SER A 353 14.06 -9.55 1.47
CA SER A 353 13.26 -8.34 1.67
C SER A 353 12.87 -7.73 0.31
N PRO A 354 11.57 -7.43 0.06
CA PRO A 354 11.15 -6.69 -1.12
C PRO A 354 11.82 -5.32 -1.22
N GLN A 355 12.17 -4.70 -0.09
CA GLN A 355 12.82 -3.39 -0.07
C GLN A 355 14.21 -3.42 -0.70
N LEU A 356 15.00 -4.48 -0.43
CA LEU A 356 16.34 -4.65 -0.99
C LEU A 356 16.28 -4.75 -2.53
N VAL A 357 15.37 -5.58 -3.01
CA VAL A 357 15.14 -5.76 -4.45
C VAL A 357 14.51 -4.49 -5.05
N GLY A 358 13.67 -3.79 -4.30
CA GLY A 358 13.11 -2.48 -4.66
C GLY A 358 14.17 -1.41 -4.88
N TRP A 359 15.24 -1.37 -4.08
CA TRP A 359 16.39 -0.48 -4.33
C TRP A 359 17.09 -0.80 -5.64
N LEU A 360 17.29 -2.09 -5.94
CA LEU A 360 17.85 -2.53 -7.20
C LEU A 360 16.94 -2.18 -8.38
N THR A 361 15.64 -2.43 -8.31
CA THR A 361 14.70 -2.19 -9.42
C THR A 361 14.46 -0.70 -9.65
N SER A 362 14.42 0.12 -8.61
CA SER A 362 14.28 1.58 -8.73
C SER A 362 15.60 2.29 -9.03
N GLY A 363 16.74 1.68 -8.69
CA GLY A 363 18.05 2.35 -8.73
C GLY A 363 18.23 3.40 -7.63
N ILE A 364 17.35 3.45 -6.63
CA ILE A 364 17.38 4.47 -5.58
C ILE A 364 17.21 3.83 -4.20
N ILE A 365 18.14 4.16 -3.30
CA ILE A 365 17.96 3.93 -1.86
C ILE A 365 17.35 5.20 -1.29
N HIS A 366 16.10 5.11 -0.83
CA HIS A 366 15.41 6.21 -0.19
C HIS A 366 15.49 6.08 1.32
N GLU A 367 16.17 7.01 1.97
CA GLU A 367 16.19 7.10 3.44
C GLU A 367 15.03 7.96 3.93
N LEU A 368 14.19 7.41 4.82
CA LEU A 368 13.17 8.19 5.51
C LEU A 368 13.82 8.97 6.66
N PRO A 369 13.36 10.20 6.96
CA PRO A 369 13.83 10.90 8.14
C PRO A 369 13.45 10.12 9.39
N PRO A 370 14.36 9.99 10.36
CA PRO A 370 14.06 9.42 11.68
C PRO A 370 13.12 10.35 12.47
N LEU A 371 12.72 9.91 13.68
CA LEU A 371 11.79 10.66 14.55
C LEU A 371 12.34 12.02 14.99
N ASP A 372 13.66 12.19 15.11
CA ASP A 372 14.35 13.47 15.34
C ASP A 372 14.60 14.27 14.04
N ASN A 373 13.91 13.91 12.95
CA ASN A 373 14.04 14.51 11.61
C ASN A 373 15.42 14.37 10.96
N GLY A 374 16.36 13.66 11.56
CA GLY A 374 17.71 13.48 11.04
C GLY A 374 18.51 14.79 11.07
N GLU A 375 18.30 15.62 12.08
CA GLU A 375 19.00 16.89 12.27
C GLU A 375 20.47 16.69 12.68
N SER A 376 20.75 15.63 13.44
CA SER A 376 22.10 15.28 13.90
C SER A 376 23.06 14.96 12.75
N ILE A 377 24.27 15.53 12.81
CA ILE A 377 25.36 15.25 11.87
C ILE A 377 25.87 13.82 12.08
N GLU A 378 25.87 13.33 13.31
CA GLU A 378 26.28 11.99 13.70
C GLU A 378 25.36 10.94 13.06
N TYR A 379 24.04 11.14 13.13
CA TYR A 379 23.07 10.29 12.46
C TYR A 379 23.33 10.24 10.94
N ARG A 380 23.51 11.41 10.31
CA ARG A 380 23.77 11.50 8.86
C ARG A 380 25.05 10.76 8.47
N LYS A 381 26.14 10.98 9.19
CA LYS A 381 27.43 10.29 8.96
C LYS A 381 27.31 8.79 9.19
N TYR A 382 26.51 8.35 10.16
CA TYR A 382 26.27 6.93 10.43
C TYR A 382 25.51 6.27 9.27
N ILE A 383 24.40 6.87 8.83
CA ILE A 383 23.61 6.34 7.71
C ILE A 383 24.44 6.29 6.42
N GLU A 384 25.22 7.34 6.15
CA GLU A 384 26.09 7.44 5.00
C GLU A 384 27.23 6.42 5.06
N ASN A 385 28.13 6.56 6.03
CA ASN A 385 29.39 5.86 6.02
C ASN A 385 29.29 4.42 6.57
N VAL A 386 28.33 4.14 7.45
CA VAL A 386 28.23 2.84 8.12
C VAL A 386 27.12 1.98 7.53
N ILE A 387 25.94 2.56 7.28
CA ILE A 387 24.77 1.78 6.84
C ILE A 387 24.70 1.63 5.31
N THR A 388 25.12 2.66 4.56
CA THR A 388 24.86 2.73 3.12
C THR A 388 26.12 2.59 2.27
N GLU A 389 27.09 3.50 2.36
CA GLU A 389 28.17 3.69 1.37
C GLU A 389 29.53 3.12 1.80
N GLY A 390 29.73 2.79 3.07
CA GLY A 390 30.98 2.18 3.55
C GLY A 390 31.30 0.85 2.86
N ALA A 391 32.58 0.49 2.81
CA ALA A 391 33.05 -0.75 2.18
C ALA A 391 32.42 -2.03 2.80
N THR A 392 32.11 -1.97 4.10
CA THR A 392 31.44 -3.04 4.87
C THR A 392 29.99 -2.70 5.19
N ALA A 393 29.42 -1.70 4.52
CA ALA A 393 28.06 -1.26 4.80
C ALA A 393 27.03 -2.33 4.45
N PRO A 394 26.11 -2.67 5.37
CA PRO A 394 25.20 -3.80 5.21
C PRO A 394 24.31 -3.67 3.97
N ARG A 395 23.92 -2.45 3.56
CA ARG A 395 23.11 -2.25 2.34
C ARG A 395 23.91 -2.52 1.08
N CYS A 396 25.13 -2.00 0.97
CA CYS A 396 26.02 -2.29 -0.15
C CYS A 396 26.37 -3.77 -0.25
N THR A 397 26.73 -4.41 0.89
CA THR A 397 27.02 -5.85 0.91
C THR A 397 25.80 -6.67 0.50
N ALA A 398 24.61 -6.36 1.03
CA ALA A 398 23.39 -7.07 0.65
C ALA A 398 23.04 -6.90 -0.84
N LEU A 399 23.22 -5.70 -1.40
CA LEU A 399 23.01 -5.45 -2.82
C LEU A 399 24.03 -6.20 -3.68
N SER A 400 25.31 -6.19 -3.29
CA SER A 400 26.37 -6.89 -4.02
C SER A 400 26.16 -8.42 -4.02
N LEU A 401 25.73 -8.99 -2.90
CA LEU A 401 25.38 -10.41 -2.80
C LEU A 401 24.13 -10.75 -3.61
N LEU A 402 23.15 -9.85 -3.67
CA LEU A 402 21.96 -10.04 -4.49
C LEU A 402 22.30 -9.98 -5.99
N THR A 403 23.04 -8.96 -6.42
CA THR A 403 23.32 -8.73 -7.84
C THR A 403 24.29 -9.73 -8.43
N SER A 404 25.21 -10.31 -7.64
CA SER A 404 26.14 -11.34 -8.12
C SER A 404 25.44 -12.60 -8.64
N CYS A 405 24.22 -12.86 -8.17
CA CYS A 405 23.39 -13.99 -8.60
C CYS A 405 22.40 -13.62 -9.73
N LEU A 406 22.39 -12.37 -10.20
CA LEU A 406 21.50 -11.89 -11.26
C LEU A 406 22.24 -11.69 -12.58
N ASN A 407 21.48 -11.48 -13.66
CA ASN A 407 22.06 -11.23 -14.98
C ASN A 407 22.91 -9.94 -15.02
N GLN A 408 23.74 -9.81 -16.07
CA GLN A 408 24.68 -8.71 -16.23
C GLN A 408 24.01 -7.33 -16.22
N ALA A 409 22.78 -7.21 -16.72
CA ALA A 409 22.05 -5.94 -16.73
C ALA A 409 21.74 -5.45 -15.30
N TRP A 410 21.42 -6.36 -14.37
CA TRP A 410 21.23 -6.04 -12.96
C TRP A 410 22.54 -5.76 -12.22
N GLN A 411 23.64 -6.43 -12.60
CA GLN A 411 24.96 -6.20 -12.01
C GLN A 411 25.52 -4.81 -12.34
N GLN A 412 25.23 -4.29 -13.52
CA GLN A 412 25.70 -2.97 -13.97
C GLN A 412 24.78 -1.82 -13.54
N LYS A 413 23.65 -2.12 -12.89
CA LYS A 413 22.67 -1.10 -12.53
C LYS A 413 23.22 -0.19 -11.45
N ARG A 414 23.35 1.10 -11.77
CA ARG A 414 23.75 2.12 -10.81
C ARG A 414 22.63 2.37 -9.81
N ILE A 415 22.99 2.36 -8.52
CA ILE A 415 22.10 2.67 -7.42
C ILE A 415 22.58 3.97 -6.77
N VAL A 416 21.66 4.89 -6.52
CA VAL A 416 21.93 6.20 -5.91
C VAL A 416 21.20 6.31 -4.58
N SER A 417 21.90 6.76 -3.54
CA SER A 417 21.23 7.13 -2.29
C SER A 417 20.57 8.51 -2.43
N SER A 418 19.25 8.57 -2.27
CA SER A 418 18.52 9.83 -2.14
C SER A 418 18.23 10.08 -0.66
N ARG A 419 18.66 11.24 -0.16
CA ARG A 419 18.46 11.64 1.24
C ARG A 419 17.63 12.93 1.25
N LEU A 420 16.64 13.02 2.13
CA LEU A 420 15.70 14.15 2.20
C LEU A 420 16.29 15.45 2.78
N HIS A 421 17.60 15.55 2.97
CA HIS A 421 18.19 16.61 3.79
C HIS A 421 18.96 17.65 2.97
N ARG A 422 18.23 18.49 2.22
CA ARG A 422 18.67 19.86 1.88
C ARG A 422 17.51 20.79 1.49
N VAL A 423 16.94 21.50 2.46
CA VAL A 423 16.43 22.87 2.23
C VAL A 423 17.18 23.79 3.18
N VAL A 424 18.45 24.05 2.86
CA VAL A 424 19.03 25.32 3.29
C VAL A 424 18.64 26.30 2.19
N ARG A 425 17.53 27.02 2.38
CA ARG A 425 17.38 28.32 1.72
C ARG A 425 18.53 29.16 2.28
N ARG A 426 19.59 29.35 1.49
CA ARG A 426 20.42 30.54 1.68
C ARG A 426 19.45 31.71 1.50
N LYS A 427 19.12 32.38 2.61
CA LYS A 427 18.74 33.78 2.53
C LYS A 427 20.03 34.49 2.15
N ASP A 428 20.08 34.99 0.93
CA ASP A 428 20.91 36.15 0.63
C ASP A 428 20.36 37.36 1.40
#